data_AF-A0A167B7C6-F1
#
_entry.id   AF-A0A167B7C6-F1
#
_cell.length_a   1.000
_cell.length_b   1.000
_cell.length_c   1.000
_cell.angle_alpha   90.00
_cell.angle_beta   90.00
_cell.angle_gamma   90.00
#
_symmetry.space_group_name_H-M   'P 1'
#
loop_
_entity.id
_entity.type
_entity.pdbx_description
1 polymer ?
#
loop_
_entity_poly.entity_id
_entity_poly.type
_entity_poly.pdbx_seq_one_letter_code
_entity_poly.pdbx_strand_id
1 'polypeptide(L)'
;MDESQDRFPLHTAAREGKVSVAETILKTEPRLATREDEDRRLPIHWAASSNCIDIVILLAQHQSFDPDVQDGSGWTPLMIAASLKDGEALVNLLLQKGADVNLKNIAKTLISHDPPVSTRVRDKRGQYPIHRAAAIGSVPMVMLLIKNKSPINATDASGYTALHHAIAEGHGDTAMALLKAGAEVDKKDNDGYLALDLAPDKEVRRYIERTAEEEGIAL
;
A
#
# COMPACT_ATOMS: atom_id res chain seq x y z
N MET A 1 42.43 -12.71 -15.73
CA MET A 1 41.54 -13.89 -15.91
C MET A 1 40.85 -14.07 -14.58
N ASP A 2 39.64 -13.62 -14.32
CA ASP A 2 38.53 -13.13 -15.13
C ASP A 2 37.95 -11.97 -14.30
N GLU A 3 38.02 -10.72 -14.77
CA GLU A 3 37.22 -9.66 -14.15
C GLU A 3 35.79 -10.03 -14.52
N SER A 4 35.13 -10.77 -13.63
CA SER A 4 33.72 -11.12 -13.76
C SER A 4 32.99 -9.83 -14.13
N GLN A 5 32.53 -9.72 -15.37
CA GLN A 5 31.77 -8.56 -15.81
C GLN A 5 30.61 -8.41 -14.83
N ASP A 6 30.66 -7.37 -14.01
CA ASP A 6 29.60 -7.09 -13.07
C ASP A 6 28.31 -6.96 -13.88
N ARG A 7 27.38 -7.88 -13.66
CA ARG A 7 26.13 -7.98 -14.41
C ARG A 7 25.21 -6.79 -14.13
N PHE A 8 25.45 -6.09 -13.02
CA PHE A 8 24.63 -4.99 -12.51
C PHE A 8 25.53 -3.83 -12.00
N PRO A 9 26.37 -3.24 -12.87
CA PRO A 9 27.41 -2.30 -12.45
C PRO A 9 26.85 -1.02 -11.85
N LEU A 10 25.67 -0.58 -12.29
CA LEU A 10 24.99 0.58 -11.72
C LEU A 10 24.39 0.28 -10.34
N HIS A 11 23.88 -0.93 -10.10
CA HIS A 11 23.41 -1.38 -8.78
C HIS A 11 24.57 -1.43 -7.80
N THR A 12 25.71 -1.99 -8.21
CA THR A 12 26.93 -2.03 -7.38
C THR A 12 27.42 -0.63 -7.06
N ALA A 13 27.49 0.28 -8.05
CA ALA A 13 27.86 1.67 -7.83
C ALA A 13 26.89 2.39 -6.87
N ALA A 14 25.59 2.14 -6.99
CA ALA A 14 24.56 2.69 -6.11
C ALA A 14 24.70 2.18 -4.67
N ARG A 15 24.90 0.85 -4.50
CA ARG A 15 25.10 0.21 -3.20
C ARG A 15 26.36 0.70 -2.49
N GLU A 16 27.44 0.93 -3.23
CA GLU A 16 28.74 1.35 -2.69
C GLU A 16 28.92 2.87 -2.66
N GLY A 17 27.93 3.65 -3.11
CA GLY A 17 28.00 5.12 -3.14
C GLY A 17 29.04 5.69 -4.11
N LYS A 18 29.38 4.95 -5.18
CA LYS A 18 30.38 5.35 -6.19
C LYS A 18 29.78 6.32 -7.22
N VAL A 19 29.52 7.56 -6.81
CA VAL A 19 28.82 8.59 -7.61
C VAL A 19 29.42 8.78 -9.01
N SER A 20 30.75 8.95 -9.13
CA SER A 20 31.41 9.18 -10.43
C SER A 20 31.28 7.98 -11.38
N VAL A 21 31.24 6.76 -10.84
CA VAL A 21 31.03 5.54 -11.63
C VAL A 21 29.58 5.48 -12.10
N ALA A 22 28.63 5.73 -11.20
CA ALA A 22 27.20 5.79 -11.53
C ALA A 22 26.91 6.85 -12.60
N GLU A 23 27.49 8.05 -12.48
CA GLU A 23 27.35 9.11 -13.48
C GLU A 23 27.90 8.70 -14.84
N THR A 24 29.09 8.08 -14.87
CA THR A 24 29.70 7.61 -16.12
C THR A 24 28.81 6.56 -16.78
N ILE A 25 28.33 5.58 -16.01
CA ILE A 25 27.44 4.52 -16.50
C ILE A 25 26.13 5.11 -17.03
N LEU A 26 25.53 6.07 -16.33
CA LEU A 26 24.28 6.71 -16.77
C LEU A 26 24.45 7.54 -18.05
N LYS A 27 25.64 8.13 -18.27
CA LYS A 27 25.97 8.84 -19.51
C LYS A 27 26.18 7.89 -20.70
N THR A 28 26.84 6.75 -20.48
CA THR A 28 27.15 5.79 -21.56
C THR A 28 26.01 4.83 -21.84
N GLU A 29 25.31 4.37 -20.80
CA GLU A 29 24.20 3.41 -20.88
C GLU A 29 22.98 3.84 -20.01
N PRO A 30 22.26 4.91 -20.38
CA PRO A 30 21.08 5.41 -19.67
C PRO A 30 20.03 4.34 -19.31
N ARG A 31 19.87 3.34 -20.18
CA ARG A 31 18.93 2.22 -20.01
C ARG A 31 19.17 1.39 -18.75
N LEU A 32 20.37 1.45 -18.18
CA LEU A 32 20.69 0.72 -16.94
C LEU A 32 19.98 1.31 -15.72
N ALA A 33 19.49 2.55 -15.80
CA ALA A 33 18.72 3.19 -14.73
C ALA A 33 17.44 2.40 -14.35
N THR A 34 16.87 1.65 -15.29
CA THR A 34 15.65 0.85 -15.08
C THR A 34 15.88 -0.66 -15.13
N ARG A 35 17.14 -1.10 -15.15
CA ARG A 35 17.46 -2.53 -15.16
C ARG A 35 17.14 -3.16 -13.82
N GLU A 36 16.38 -4.24 -13.84
CA GLU A 36 16.12 -5.07 -12.67
C GLU A 36 17.27 -6.04 -12.40
N ASP A 37 17.63 -6.22 -11.13
CA ASP A 37 18.43 -7.36 -10.67
C ASP A 37 17.54 -8.57 -10.36
N GLU A 38 18.13 -9.59 -9.73
CA GLU A 38 17.44 -10.85 -9.43
C GLU A 38 16.32 -10.69 -8.38
N ASP A 39 16.38 -9.65 -7.53
CA ASP A 39 15.35 -9.30 -6.56
C ASP A 39 14.33 -8.30 -7.12
N ARG A 40 14.34 -8.09 -8.44
CA ARG A 40 13.58 -7.04 -9.16
C ARG A 40 13.88 -5.64 -8.63
N ARG A 41 15.09 -5.39 -8.10
CA ARG A 41 15.51 -4.06 -7.68
C ARG A 41 16.11 -3.32 -8.85
N LEU A 42 15.66 -2.08 -9.04
CA LEU A 42 16.35 -1.06 -9.81
C LEU A 42 17.51 -0.44 -9.00
N PRO A 43 18.49 0.22 -9.65
CA PRO A 43 19.57 0.94 -8.98
C PRO A 43 19.10 1.95 -7.93
N ILE A 44 17.93 2.58 -8.12
CA ILE A 44 17.37 3.53 -7.16
C ILE A 44 17.10 2.90 -5.78
N HIS A 45 16.73 1.62 -5.71
CA HIS A 45 16.51 0.93 -4.43
C HIS A 45 17.82 0.76 -3.67
N TRP A 46 18.91 0.46 -4.39
CA TRP A 46 20.25 0.36 -3.81
C TRP A 46 20.78 1.74 -3.39
N ALA A 47 20.59 2.77 -4.22
CA ALA A 47 20.96 4.14 -3.88
C ALA A 47 20.19 4.63 -2.63
N ALA A 48 18.89 4.32 -2.56
CA ALA A 48 18.07 4.64 -1.40
C ALA A 48 18.52 3.85 -0.16
N SER A 49 18.79 2.55 -0.28
CA SER A 49 19.23 1.70 0.83
C SER A 49 20.58 2.11 1.41
N SER A 50 21.46 2.66 0.58
CA SER A 50 22.77 3.18 1.00
C SER A 50 22.75 4.67 1.36
N ASN A 51 21.57 5.29 1.44
CA ASN A 51 21.38 6.73 1.66
C ASN A 51 22.18 7.62 0.69
N CYS A 52 22.43 7.16 -0.53
CA CYS A 52 23.27 7.86 -1.52
C CYS A 52 22.41 8.85 -2.33
N ILE A 53 22.20 10.03 -1.74
CA ILE A 53 21.35 11.10 -2.29
C ILE A 53 21.81 11.52 -3.69
N ASP A 54 23.11 11.65 -3.92
CA ASP A 54 23.66 12.09 -5.22
C ASP A 54 23.29 11.15 -6.37
N ILE A 55 23.31 9.84 -6.13
CA ILE A 55 22.91 8.85 -7.15
C ILE A 55 21.40 8.89 -7.37
N VAL A 56 20.59 9.13 -6.33
CA VAL A 56 19.15 9.35 -6.49
C VAL A 56 18.88 10.61 -7.33
N ILE A 57 19.65 11.68 -7.13
CA ILE A 57 19.57 12.90 -7.95
C ILE A 57 19.92 12.60 -9.41
N LEU A 58 20.99 11.85 -9.67
CA LEU A 58 21.38 11.45 -11.03
C LEU A 58 20.27 10.63 -11.70
N LEU A 59 19.72 9.63 -11.01
CA LEU A 59 18.62 8.81 -11.53
C LEU A 59 17.37 9.65 -11.79
N ALA A 60 17.07 10.63 -10.93
CA ALA A 60 15.94 11.54 -11.06
C ALA A 60 16.03 12.56 -12.21
N GLN A 61 17.16 12.61 -12.92
CA GLN A 61 17.31 13.41 -14.14
C GLN A 61 16.90 12.64 -15.41
N HIS A 62 16.79 11.31 -15.33
CA HIS A 62 16.41 10.50 -16.49
C HIS A 62 14.89 10.53 -16.73
N GLN A 63 14.49 10.54 -17.99
CA GLN A 63 13.09 10.60 -18.40
C GLN A 63 12.25 9.40 -17.90
N SER A 64 12.88 8.25 -17.70
CA SER A 64 12.26 7.02 -17.21
C SER A 64 12.23 6.92 -15.69
N PHE A 65 12.53 8.02 -14.98
CA PHE A 65 12.51 8.02 -13.53
C PHE A 65 11.07 7.89 -13.00
N ASP A 66 10.88 6.91 -12.12
CA ASP A 66 9.65 6.70 -11.38
C ASP A 66 10.02 6.64 -9.87
N PRO A 67 9.59 7.63 -9.05
CA PRO A 67 9.89 7.65 -7.62
C PRO A 67 9.14 6.56 -6.83
N ASP A 68 8.09 5.98 -7.43
CA ASP A 68 7.18 5.01 -6.81
C ASP A 68 7.40 3.58 -7.33
N VAL A 69 8.47 3.38 -8.11
CA VAL A 69 8.87 2.04 -8.57
C VAL A 69 9.03 1.09 -7.38
N GLN A 70 8.61 -0.15 -7.56
CA GLN A 70 8.61 -1.15 -6.52
C GLN A 70 9.65 -2.22 -6.79
N ASP A 71 10.38 -2.64 -5.75
CA ASP A 71 11.20 -3.84 -5.83
C ASP A 71 10.37 -5.13 -5.80
N GLY A 72 11.04 -6.28 -5.86
CA GLY A 72 10.36 -7.57 -5.82
C GLY A 72 9.56 -7.85 -4.55
N SER A 73 9.84 -7.14 -3.45
CA SER A 73 9.10 -7.19 -2.18
C SER A 73 7.99 -6.12 -2.08
N GLY A 74 7.84 -5.28 -3.11
CA GLY A 74 6.87 -4.19 -3.12
C GLY A 74 7.33 -2.92 -2.42
N TRP A 75 8.62 -2.79 -2.09
CA TRP A 75 9.16 -1.59 -1.44
C TRP A 75 9.46 -0.50 -2.47
N THR A 76 9.04 0.73 -2.18
CA THR A 76 9.45 1.91 -2.94
C THR A 76 10.73 2.51 -2.38
N PRO A 77 11.47 3.32 -3.16
CA PRO A 77 12.58 4.12 -2.65
C PRO A 77 12.22 4.93 -1.40
N LEU A 78 11.00 5.48 -1.34
CA LEU A 78 10.52 6.26 -0.20
C LEU A 78 10.38 5.41 1.06
N MET A 79 9.84 4.19 0.94
CA MET A 79 9.74 3.26 2.07
C MET A 79 11.12 2.87 2.60
N ILE A 80 12.07 2.61 1.69
CA ILE A 80 13.46 2.30 2.06
C ILE A 80 14.07 3.47 2.81
N ALA A 81 13.98 4.69 2.26
CA ALA A 81 14.50 5.90 2.88
C ALA A 81 13.91 6.15 4.27
N ALA A 82 12.59 5.96 4.45
CA ALA A 82 11.91 6.13 5.73
C ALA A 82 12.32 5.10 6.79
N SER A 83 12.88 3.95 6.38
CA SER A 83 13.39 2.93 7.30
C SER A 83 14.80 3.20 7.83
N LEU A 84 15.52 4.17 7.24
CA LEU A 84 16.87 4.53 7.63
C LEU A 84 16.87 5.47 8.85
N LYS A 85 17.89 5.34 9.70
CA LYS A 85 18.06 6.21 10.89
C LYS A 85 18.32 7.68 10.51
N ASP A 86 18.97 7.91 9.39
CA ASP A 86 19.43 9.20 8.87
C ASP A 86 18.87 9.50 7.47
N GLY A 87 17.72 8.92 7.12
CA GLY A 87 17.10 9.04 5.81
C GLY A 87 16.28 10.31 5.55
N GLU A 88 16.19 11.24 6.49
CA GLU A 88 15.29 12.42 6.41
C GLU A 88 15.50 13.25 5.14
N ALA A 89 16.76 13.53 4.79
CA ALA A 89 17.09 14.29 3.58
C ALA A 89 16.67 13.55 2.30
N LEU A 90 16.83 12.23 2.28
CA LEU A 90 16.42 11.39 1.16
C LEU A 90 14.89 11.27 1.05
N VAL A 91 14.18 11.14 2.18
CA VAL A 91 12.72 11.18 2.23
C VAL A 91 12.22 12.49 1.62
N ASN A 92 12.74 13.64 2.07
CA ASN A 92 12.36 14.94 1.54
C ASN A 92 12.63 15.08 0.04
N LEU A 93 13.77 14.56 -0.45
CA LEU A 93 14.08 14.53 -1.87
C LEU A 93 13.05 13.70 -2.67
N LEU A 94 12.73 12.49 -2.20
CA LEU A 94 11.80 11.60 -2.90
C LEU A 94 10.39 12.18 -2.94
N LEU A 95 9.93 12.82 -1.86
CA LEU A 95 8.67 13.56 -1.82
C LEU A 95 8.67 14.75 -2.79
N GLN A 96 9.76 15.52 -2.85
CA GLN A 96 9.91 16.60 -3.83
C GLN A 96 9.86 16.08 -5.27
N LYS A 97 10.33 14.84 -5.50
CA LYS A 97 10.29 14.16 -6.79
C LYS A 97 8.95 13.46 -7.08
N GLY A 98 7.96 13.60 -6.20
CA GLY A 98 6.60 13.14 -6.42
C GLY A 98 6.26 11.75 -5.88
N ALA A 99 7.08 11.19 -4.97
CA ALA A 99 6.79 9.91 -4.34
C ALA A 99 5.50 9.95 -3.50
N ASP A 100 4.63 8.96 -3.65
CA ASP A 100 3.38 8.84 -2.88
C ASP A 100 3.62 8.18 -1.50
N VAL A 101 3.41 8.97 -0.44
CA VAL A 101 3.47 8.53 0.97
C VAL A 101 2.45 7.44 1.32
N ASN A 102 1.37 7.32 0.55
CA ASN A 102 0.26 6.42 0.83
C ASN A 102 0.36 5.08 0.10
N LEU A 103 1.41 4.86 -0.70
CA LEU A 103 1.67 3.55 -1.27
C LEU A 103 1.88 2.56 -0.12
N LYS A 104 0.90 1.69 0.12
CA LYS A 104 0.99 0.54 1.03
C LYS A 104 0.79 -0.71 0.20
N ASN A 105 1.90 -1.36 -0.18
CA ASN A 105 1.84 -2.38 -1.22
C ASN A 105 2.10 -3.81 -0.74
N ILE A 106 2.38 -4.07 0.54
CA ILE A 106 2.50 -5.46 1.02
C ILE A 106 1.24 -6.26 0.70
N ALA A 107 0.05 -5.69 0.95
CA ALA A 107 -1.21 -6.37 0.63
C ALA A 107 -1.40 -6.62 -0.88
N LYS A 108 -1.02 -5.66 -1.75
CA LYS A 108 -1.07 -5.84 -3.21
C LYS A 108 -0.07 -6.91 -3.67
N THR A 109 1.16 -6.87 -3.16
CA THR A 109 2.21 -7.85 -3.46
C THR A 109 1.78 -9.26 -3.04
N LEU A 110 1.22 -9.43 -1.85
CA LEU A 110 0.73 -10.72 -1.36
C LEU A 110 -0.45 -11.25 -2.18
N ILE A 111 -1.39 -10.38 -2.57
CA ILE A 111 -2.53 -10.76 -3.41
C ILE A 111 -2.09 -11.12 -4.83
N SER A 112 -1.08 -10.44 -5.37
CA SER A 112 -0.52 -10.69 -6.71
C SER A 112 0.58 -11.75 -6.75
N HIS A 113 0.90 -12.37 -5.61
CA HIS A 113 1.88 -13.45 -5.51
C HIS A 113 1.41 -14.70 -6.27
N ASP A 114 2.31 -15.63 -6.60
CA ASP A 114 1.95 -16.93 -7.19
C ASP A 114 2.41 -18.09 -6.29
N PRO A 115 1.48 -18.84 -5.66
CA PRO A 115 0.04 -18.65 -5.71
C PRO A 115 -0.41 -17.39 -4.93
N PRO A 116 -1.55 -16.79 -5.31
CA PRO A 116 -2.05 -15.57 -4.68
C PRO A 116 -2.57 -15.85 -3.27
N VAL A 117 -2.27 -14.95 -2.33
CA VAL A 117 -2.82 -15.05 -0.98
C VAL A 117 -4.34 -14.84 -1.03
N SER A 118 -5.08 -15.78 -0.46
CA SER A 118 -6.54 -15.72 -0.46
C SER A 118 -7.05 -14.66 0.50
N THR A 119 -7.90 -13.76 -0.01
CA THR A 119 -8.66 -12.78 0.78
C THR A 119 -9.80 -13.41 1.59
N ARG A 120 -9.98 -14.74 1.47
CA ARG A 120 -11.09 -15.50 2.07
C ARG A 120 -10.65 -16.41 3.22
N VAL A 121 -9.43 -16.23 3.74
CA VAL A 121 -8.95 -16.94 4.93
C VAL A 121 -9.51 -16.26 6.17
N ARG A 122 -10.03 -17.07 7.11
CA ARG A 122 -10.57 -16.58 8.39
C ARG A 122 -9.59 -16.80 9.52
N ASP A 123 -9.52 -15.85 10.45
CA ASP A 123 -8.84 -16.06 11.73
C ASP A 123 -9.69 -16.88 12.72
N LYS A 124 -9.17 -17.12 13.93
CA LYS A 124 -9.86 -17.86 15.00
C LYS A 124 -11.16 -17.23 15.48
N ARG A 125 -11.41 -15.96 15.19
CA ARG A 125 -12.65 -15.24 15.48
C ARG A 125 -13.62 -15.28 14.30
N GLY A 126 -13.30 -16.03 13.25
CA GLY A 126 -14.08 -16.06 12.01
C GLY A 126 -13.87 -14.82 11.15
N GLN A 127 -12.88 -13.97 11.44
CA GLN A 127 -12.71 -12.71 10.73
C GLN A 127 -11.93 -12.85 9.43
N TYR A 128 -12.48 -12.28 8.36
CA TYR A 128 -11.77 -12.08 7.11
C TYR A 128 -10.87 -10.83 7.19
N PRO A 129 -9.85 -10.70 6.31
CA PRO A 129 -9.04 -9.48 6.23
C PRO A 129 -9.86 -8.19 6.09
N ILE A 130 -11.02 -8.25 5.43
CA ILE A 130 -11.90 -7.08 5.25
C ILE A 130 -12.51 -6.59 6.56
N HIS A 131 -12.76 -7.47 7.55
CA HIS A 131 -13.20 -7.05 8.88
C HIS A 131 -12.12 -6.23 9.57
N ARG A 132 -10.86 -6.67 9.47
CA ARG A 132 -9.72 -5.95 10.05
C ARG A 132 -9.49 -4.62 9.35
N ALA A 133 -9.55 -4.60 8.02
CA ALA A 133 -9.43 -3.37 7.23
C ALA A 133 -10.52 -2.35 7.59
N ALA A 134 -11.75 -2.82 7.81
CA ALA A 134 -12.88 -2.00 8.23
C ALA A 134 -12.71 -1.45 9.65
N ALA A 135 -12.31 -2.30 10.61
CA ALA A 135 -12.10 -1.92 12.01
C ALA A 135 -10.96 -0.90 12.22
N ILE A 136 -10.02 -0.77 11.28
CA ILE A 136 -8.96 0.26 11.33
C ILE A 136 -9.24 1.48 10.45
N GLY A 137 -10.38 1.49 9.74
CA GLY A 137 -10.79 2.62 8.90
C GLY A 137 -10.00 2.77 7.60
N SER A 138 -9.43 1.68 7.07
CA SER A 138 -8.61 1.76 5.86
C SER A 138 -9.43 1.58 4.59
N VAL A 139 -9.98 2.69 4.06
CA VAL A 139 -10.68 2.73 2.76
C VAL A 139 -9.86 2.06 1.64
N PRO A 140 -8.55 2.36 1.45
CA PRO A 140 -7.78 1.74 0.37
C PRO A 140 -7.68 0.21 0.50
N MET A 141 -7.54 -0.30 1.73
CA MET A 141 -7.44 -1.74 1.97
C MET A 141 -8.78 -2.43 1.77
N VAL A 142 -9.88 -1.84 2.22
CA VAL A 142 -11.23 -2.34 1.97
C VAL A 142 -11.50 -2.44 0.47
N MET A 143 -11.22 -1.38 -0.29
CA MET A 143 -11.40 -1.39 -1.75
C MET A 143 -10.51 -2.41 -2.45
N LEU A 144 -9.26 -2.58 -2.00
CA LEU A 144 -8.35 -3.61 -2.52
C LEU A 144 -8.91 -5.02 -2.29
N LEU A 145 -9.41 -5.30 -1.09
CA LEU A 145 -9.96 -6.61 -0.73
C LEU A 145 -11.25 -6.91 -1.49
N ILE A 146 -12.13 -5.93 -1.68
CA ILE A 146 -13.36 -6.05 -2.47
C ILE A 146 -13.03 -6.36 -3.94
N LYS A 147 -12.09 -5.62 -4.53
CA LYS A 147 -11.62 -5.86 -5.90
C LYS A 147 -11.12 -7.30 -6.08
N ASN A 148 -10.53 -7.87 -5.02
CA ASN A 148 -10.03 -9.24 -4.97
C ASN A 148 -11.01 -10.23 -4.30
N LYS A 149 -12.32 -10.00 -4.48
CA LYS A 149 -13.41 -10.96 -4.16
C LYS A 149 -13.49 -11.38 -2.69
N SER A 150 -13.01 -10.52 -1.78
CA SER A 150 -13.28 -10.65 -0.35
C SER A 150 -14.79 -10.57 -0.10
N PRO A 151 -15.37 -11.39 0.80
CA PRO A 151 -16.81 -11.45 0.99
C PRO A 151 -17.30 -10.28 1.86
N ILE A 152 -17.89 -9.26 1.23
CA ILE A 152 -18.31 -8.01 1.89
C ILE A 152 -19.36 -8.20 3.00
N ASN A 153 -20.31 -9.13 2.81
CA ASN A 153 -21.41 -9.41 3.74
C ASN A 153 -21.19 -10.67 4.59
N ALA A 154 -19.99 -11.25 4.57
CA ALA A 154 -19.71 -12.36 5.47
C ALA A 154 -19.65 -11.86 6.91
N THR A 155 -20.05 -12.74 7.83
CA THR A 155 -20.03 -12.45 9.26
C THR A 155 -18.86 -13.16 9.95
N ASP A 156 -18.36 -12.55 11.01
CA ASP A 156 -17.46 -13.21 11.95
C ASP A 156 -18.24 -14.05 13.00
N ALA A 157 -17.54 -14.59 14.00
CA ALA A 157 -18.15 -15.43 15.02
C ALA A 157 -19.21 -14.71 15.88
N SER A 158 -19.18 -13.38 15.93
CA SER A 158 -20.16 -12.54 16.64
C SER A 158 -21.31 -12.07 15.74
N GLY A 159 -21.33 -12.49 14.47
CA GLY A 159 -22.33 -12.03 13.50
C GLY A 159 -21.96 -10.70 12.85
N TYR A 160 -20.79 -10.12 13.15
CA TYR A 160 -20.43 -8.79 12.63
C TYR A 160 -19.95 -8.89 11.18
N THR A 161 -20.51 -8.05 10.31
CA THR A 161 -19.98 -7.82 8.95
C THR A 161 -18.87 -6.76 8.98
N ALA A 162 -18.19 -6.55 7.85
CA ALA A 162 -17.25 -5.43 7.72
C ALA A 162 -17.90 -4.07 8.03
N LEU A 163 -19.18 -3.88 7.68
CA LEU A 163 -19.91 -2.65 7.97
C LEU A 163 -20.10 -2.43 9.47
N HIS A 164 -20.40 -3.48 10.24
CA HIS A 164 -20.48 -3.41 11.71
C HIS A 164 -19.16 -2.92 12.31
N HIS A 165 -18.03 -3.52 11.89
CA HIS A 165 -16.70 -3.11 12.37
C HIS A 165 -16.35 -1.66 12.02
N ALA A 166 -16.64 -1.21 10.79
CA ALA A 166 -16.38 0.18 10.39
C ALA A 166 -17.19 1.19 11.21
N ILE A 167 -18.48 0.92 11.43
CA ILE A 167 -19.37 1.85 12.14
C ILE A 167 -19.07 1.86 13.64
N ALA A 168 -18.88 0.68 14.25
CA ALA A 168 -18.60 0.56 15.69
C ALA A 168 -17.32 1.29 16.12
N GLU A 169 -16.30 1.30 15.25
CA GLU A 169 -15.02 1.99 15.48
C GLU A 169 -15.03 3.46 15.02
N GLY A 170 -16.17 3.98 14.55
CA GLY A 170 -16.32 5.39 14.18
C GLY A 170 -15.79 5.76 12.78
N HIS A 171 -15.49 4.77 11.93
CA HIS A 171 -14.88 4.98 10.62
C HIS A 171 -15.92 5.23 9.51
N GLY A 172 -16.58 6.39 9.58
CA GLY A 172 -17.64 6.81 8.65
C GLY A 172 -17.27 6.69 7.16
N ASP A 173 -16.09 7.15 6.76
CA ASP A 173 -15.63 7.06 5.36
C ASP A 173 -15.49 5.61 4.87
N THR A 174 -15.06 4.71 5.77
CA THR A 174 -14.94 3.28 5.47
C THR A 174 -16.31 2.61 5.41
N ALA A 175 -17.23 3.01 6.28
CA ALA A 175 -18.63 2.59 6.20
C ALA A 175 -19.25 3.01 4.86
N MET A 176 -19.05 4.27 4.44
CA MET A 176 -19.54 4.77 3.15
C MET A 176 -18.94 4.01 1.96
N ALA A 177 -17.64 3.69 2.00
CA ALA A 177 -17.01 2.89 0.96
C ALA A 177 -17.60 1.47 0.86
N LEU A 178 -17.89 0.83 2.00
CA LEU A 178 -18.55 -0.48 2.05
C LEU A 178 -19.99 -0.42 1.52
N LEU A 179 -20.75 0.60 1.90
CA LEU A 179 -22.13 0.81 1.43
C LEU A 179 -22.18 1.02 -0.09
N LYS A 180 -21.31 1.88 -0.64
CA LYS A 180 -21.16 2.06 -2.09
C LYS A 180 -20.78 0.78 -2.82
N ALA A 181 -20.10 -0.15 -2.15
CA ALA A 181 -19.72 -1.44 -2.68
C ALA A 181 -20.78 -2.54 -2.49
N GLY A 182 -21.96 -2.21 -1.96
CA GLY A 182 -23.09 -3.13 -1.80
C GLY A 182 -23.12 -3.90 -0.48
N ALA A 183 -22.59 -3.31 0.60
CA ALA A 183 -22.76 -3.87 1.94
C ALA A 183 -24.23 -3.87 2.36
N GLU A 184 -24.70 -4.98 2.94
CA GLU A 184 -26.07 -5.12 3.49
C GLU A 184 -26.24 -4.26 4.75
N VAL A 185 -27.18 -3.32 4.71
CA VAL A 185 -27.52 -2.39 5.80
C VAL A 185 -28.41 -3.03 6.87
N ASP A 186 -29.25 -3.97 6.46
CA ASP A 186 -30.28 -4.63 7.26
C ASP A 186 -29.78 -5.90 7.96
N LYS A 187 -28.50 -6.26 7.76
CA LYS A 187 -27.89 -7.41 8.40
C LYS A 187 -27.74 -7.14 9.90
N LYS A 188 -28.31 -8.03 10.71
CA LYS A 188 -28.17 -8.01 12.17
C LYS A 188 -27.03 -8.92 12.63
N ASP A 189 -26.35 -8.49 13.68
CA ASP A 189 -25.41 -9.32 14.43
C ASP A 189 -26.14 -10.39 15.29
N ASN A 190 -25.36 -11.15 16.08
CA ASN A 190 -25.92 -12.19 16.93
C ASN A 190 -26.77 -11.65 18.10
N ASP A 191 -26.58 -10.38 18.48
CA ASP A 191 -27.34 -9.70 19.55
C ASP A 191 -28.58 -8.97 18.99
N GLY A 192 -28.74 -8.97 17.66
CA GLY A 192 -29.89 -8.40 16.96
C GLY A 192 -29.75 -6.94 16.57
N TYR A 193 -28.55 -6.36 16.70
CA TYR A 193 -28.25 -4.97 16.34
C TYR A 193 -27.90 -4.83 14.86
N LEU A 194 -28.33 -3.73 14.25
CA LEU A 194 -27.83 -3.30 12.94
C LEU A 194 -26.48 -2.62 13.09
N ALA A 195 -25.72 -2.54 12.00
CA ALA A 195 -24.44 -1.83 12.02
C ALA A 195 -24.57 -0.36 12.49
N LEU A 196 -25.64 0.34 12.08
CA LEU A 196 -25.93 1.73 12.52
C LEU A 196 -26.29 1.86 14.01
N ASP A 197 -26.76 0.77 14.64
CA ASP A 197 -27.06 0.77 16.08
C ASP A 197 -25.78 0.74 16.92
N LEU A 198 -24.66 0.31 16.33
CA LEU A 198 -23.36 0.22 16.99
C LEU A 198 -22.52 1.50 16.90
N ALA A 199 -23.03 2.57 16.27
CA ALA A 199 -22.30 3.82 16.15
C ALA A 199 -21.87 4.36 17.53
N PRO A 200 -20.60 4.77 17.72
CA PRO A 200 -20.06 5.15 19.03
C PRO A 200 -20.72 6.42 19.57
N ASP A 201 -21.21 7.30 18.69
CA ASP A 201 -21.91 8.51 19.03
C ASP A 201 -22.89 8.95 17.91
N LYS A 202 -23.66 10.00 18.21
CA LYS A 202 -24.66 10.56 17.29
C LYS A 202 -24.04 11.30 16.11
N GLU A 203 -22.79 11.75 16.21
CA GLU A 203 -22.11 12.51 15.15
C GLU A 203 -21.69 11.57 14.03
N VAL A 204 -21.07 10.43 14.36
CA VAL A 204 -20.74 9.38 13.39
C VAL A 204 -22.00 8.87 12.70
N ARG A 205 -23.06 8.59 13.47
CA ARG A 205 -24.33 8.13 12.89
C ARG A 205 -24.91 9.15 11.92
N ARG A 206 -25.00 10.42 12.33
CA ARG A 206 -25.52 11.50 11.47
C ARG A 206 -24.66 11.71 10.23
N TYR A 207 -23.34 11.56 10.35
CA TYR A 207 -22.44 11.64 9.22
C TYR A 207 -22.78 10.59 8.16
N ILE A 208 -22.89 9.31 8.58
CA ILE A 208 -23.23 8.21 7.67
C ILE A 208 -24.62 8.39 7.07
N GLU A 209 -25.63 8.74 7.88
CA GLU A 209 -27.00 8.96 7.41
C GLU A 209 -27.08 10.08 6.35
N ARG A 210 -26.46 11.24 6.64
CA ARG A 210 -26.43 12.38 5.71
C ARG A 210 -25.67 12.03 4.42
N THR A 211 -24.49 11.42 4.55
CA THR A 211 -23.67 11.11 3.37
C THR A 211 -24.27 9.98 2.54
N ALA A 212 -24.99 9.03 3.13
CA ALA A 212 -25.78 8.05 2.41
C ALA A 212 -26.94 8.69 1.63
N GLU A 213 -27.66 9.65 2.24
CA GLU A 213 -28.72 10.40 1.57
C GLU A 213 -28.18 11.21 0.38
N GLU A 214 -27.07 11.93 0.56
CA GLU A 214 -26.40 12.71 -0.49
C GLU A 214 -25.97 11.85 -1.69
N GLU A 215 -25.60 10.59 -1.43
CA GLU A 215 -25.15 9.62 -2.42
C GLU A 215 -26.27 8.70 -2.95
N GLY A 216 -27.52 8.88 -2.48
CA GLY A 216 -28.69 8.10 -2.89
C GLY A 216 -28.67 6.64 -2.43
N ILE A 217 -28.00 6.34 -1.31
CA ILE A 217 -27.90 5.01 -0.72
C ILE A 217 -29.00 4.83 0.31
N ALA A 218 -29.81 3.78 0.17
CA ALA A 218 -30.81 3.40 1.16
C ALA A 218 -30.14 2.71 2.37
N LEU A 219 -30.46 3.20 3.57
CA LEU A 219 -30.03 2.67 4.87
C LEU A 219 -31.15 1.89 5.56
#